data_AF-A0A9P6P7Q7-F1
#
_entry.id   AF-A0A9P6P7Q7-F1
#
_cell.length_a   1.000
_cell.length_b   1.000
_cell.length_c   1.000
_cell.angle_alpha   90.00
_cell.angle_beta   90.00
_cell.angle_gamma   90.00
#
_symmetry.space_group_name_H-M   'P 1'
#
loop_
_entity.id
_entity.type
_entity.pdbx_description
1 polymer ?
#
loop_
_entity_poly.entity_id
_entity_poly.type
_entity_poly.pdbx_seq_one_letter_code
_entity_poly.pdbx_strand_id
1 'polypeptide(L)'
;MHHICVRDDFRLSVDDCKASRVPLLFSTLKVDDWVDSSLLPKELLKQEGIRDKKAAEVKSLMIKLINTIADKRNDYDSLYSCYSSLSKFYKTKNFASRFADTFTLEKKKLWPCMKACSTTSSSPVLVPCNMTSSSMRQLSIWSTRLAAATTKENAKENDPPCVDQQDDNTPKQPSNPITFYMALKEANDIAFQDSTLGTKTMHKALNIFKSWLWRLYHEEPKLLDEMQSVVLSWPRVVS
;
A
#
# COMPACT_ATOMS: atom_id res chain seq x y z
N MET A 1 6.19 -10.41 -12.90
CA MET A 1 5.07 -10.35 -11.94
C MET A 1 3.98 -9.49 -12.55
N HIS A 2 2.70 -9.80 -12.33
CA HIS A 2 1.65 -8.81 -12.56
C HIS A 2 1.70 -7.81 -11.40
N HIS A 3 1.68 -6.50 -11.68
CA HIS A 3 1.45 -5.51 -10.63
C HIS A 3 0.01 -5.66 -10.16
N ILE A 4 -0.17 -5.91 -8.87
CA ILE A 4 -1.48 -6.01 -8.24
C ILE A 4 -1.86 -4.59 -7.82
N CYS A 5 -2.81 -3.96 -8.52
CA CYS A 5 -3.22 -2.58 -8.25
C CYS A 5 -4.11 -2.46 -6.99
N VAL A 6 -3.53 -2.72 -5.82
CA VAL A 6 -4.02 -2.19 -4.55
C VAL A 6 -3.59 -0.71 -4.45
N ARG A 7 -4.27 0.11 -3.64
CA ARG A 7 -3.72 1.42 -3.24
C ARG A 7 -2.44 1.19 -2.41
N ASP A 8 -1.35 1.87 -2.75
CA ASP A 8 0.00 1.70 -2.19
C ASP A 8 0.08 1.90 -0.65
N ASP A 9 -0.95 2.47 -0.03
CA ASP A 9 -1.08 2.69 1.43
C ASP A 9 -2.13 1.80 2.11
N PHE A 10 -2.75 0.85 1.40
CA PHE A 10 -3.80 0.00 1.97
C PHE A 10 -3.29 -0.83 3.16
N ARG A 11 -4.06 -0.73 4.25
CA ARG A 11 -3.91 -1.41 5.53
C ARG A 11 -5.30 -1.81 5.99
N LEU A 12 -5.43 -2.90 6.75
CA LEU A 12 -6.69 -3.15 7.46
C LEU A 12 -6.86 -2.15 8.60
N SER A 13 -8.09 -1.73 8.90
CA SER A 13 -8.33 -0.99 10.14
C SER A 13 -8.07 -1.89 11.35
N VAL A 14 -7.80 -1.27 12.51
CA VAL A 14 -7.62 -2.01 13.77
C VAL A 14 -8.88 -2.83 14.11
N ASP A 15 -10.06 -2.36 13.70
CA ASP A 15 -11.33 -3.02 13.95
C ASP A 15 -11.67 -4.09 12.89
N ASP A 16 -11.26 -3.94 11.63
CA ASP A 16 -11.22 -5.06 10.65
C ASP A 16 -10.37 -6.22 11.19
N CYS A 17 -9.21 -5.91 11.80
CA CYS A 17 -8.33 -6.91 12.39
C CYS A 17 -9.03 -7.67 13.53
N LYS A 18 -9.67 -6.95 14.47
CA LYS A 18 -10.46 -7.55 15.57
C LYS A 18 -11.63 -8.38 15.04
N ALA A 19 -12.46 -7.81 14.18
CA ALA A 19 -13.67 -8.43 13.66
C ALA A 19 -13.39 -9.67 12.80
N SER A 20 -12.20 -9.74 12.20
CA SER A 20 -11.74 -10.88 11.40
C SER A 20 -10.83 -11.83 12.18
N ARG A 21 -10.58 -11.54 13.46
CA ARG A 21 -9.66 -12.28 14.35
C ARG A 21 -8.28 -12.47 13.75
N VAL A 22 -7.80 -11.49 12.97
CA VAL A 22 -6.50 -11.53 12.31
C VAL A 22 -5.45 -10.74 13.09
N PRO A 23 -4.16 -11.16 13.05
CA PRO A 23 -3.01 -10.39 13.52
C PRO A 23 -3.10 -8.86 13.29
N LEU A 24 -2.90 -8.08 14.36
CA LEU A 24 -2.83 -6.61 14.28
C LEU A 24 -1.73 -6.09 13.33
N LEU A 25 -0.75 -6.93 12.96
CA LEU A 25 0.29 -6.57 11.98
C LEU A 25 -0.28 -6.12 10.63
N PHE A 26 -1.47 -6.60 10.25
CA PHE A 26 -2.15 -6.20 9.01
C PHE A 26 -2.70 -4.76 9.02
N SER A 27 -2.67 -4.08 10.17
CA SER A 27 -2.92 -2.64 10.29
C SER A 27 -1.62 -1.82 10.33
N THR A 28 -0.53 -2.39 10.87
CA THR A 28 0.78 -1.72 10.97
C THR A 28 1.63 -1.84 9.70
N LEU A 29 1.38 -2.84 8.86
CA LEU A 29 2.07 -3.09 7.58
C LEU A 29 1.16 -2.81 6.37
N LYS A 30 1.70 -2.16 5.32
CA LYS A 30 1.07 -2.03 4.00
C LYS A 30 0.98 -3.41 3.32
N VAL A 31 0.05 -3.60 2.38
CA VAL A 31 -0.07 -4.90 1.64
C VAL A 31 1.24 -5.33 0.96
N ASP A 32 2.04 -4.40 0.45
CA ASP A 32 3.35 -4.72 -0.15
C ASP A 32 4.38 -5.20 0.88
N ASP A 33 4.32 -4.71 2.12
CA ASP A 33 5.15 -5.24 3.22
C ASP A 33 4.78 -6.71 3.53
N TRP A 34 3.56 -7.16 3.17
CA TRP A 34 3.13 -8.55 3.40
C TRP A 34 3.75 -9.54 2.40
N VAL A 35 4.44 -9.10 1.34
CA VAL A 35 5.27 -9.97 0.49
C VAL A 35 6.76 -9.95 0.89
N ASP A 36 7.21 -9.01 1.73
CA ASP A 36 8.60 -8.99 2.20
C ASP A 36 8.86 -10.09 3.23
N SER A 37 9.50 -11.16 2.77
CA SER A 37 10.03 -12.25 3.60
C SER A 37 11.06 -11.82 4.66
N SER A 38 11.57 -10.59 4.63
CA SER A 38 12.55 -10.03 5.57
C SER A 38 11.93 -9.21 6.71
N LEU A 39 10.84 -8.50 6.46
CA LEU A 39 10.11 -7.68 7.45
C LEU A 39 9.02 -8.50 8.15
N LEU A 40 8.20 -9.22 7.38
CA LEU A 40 7.05 -9.96 7.88
C LEU A 40 7.36 -10.92 9.04
N PRO A 41 8.46 -11.73 9.04
CA PRO A 41 8.78 -12.59 10.17
C PRO A 41 9.08 -11.83 11.47
N LYS A 42 9.66 -10.62 11.38
CA LYS A 42 9.99 -9.80 12.55
C LYS A 42 8.73 -9.30 13.24
N GLU A 43 7.76 -8.82 12.46
CA GLU A 43 6.45 -8.39 12.99
C GLU A 43 5.61 -9.56 13.52
N LEU A 44 5.62 -10.70 12.82
CA LEU A 44 4.98 -11.94 13.30
C LEU A 44 5.53 -12.41 14.65
N LEU A 45 6.85 -12.38 14.85
CA LEU A 45 7.49 -12.83 16.09
C LEU A 45 7.27 -11.88 17.28
N LYS A 46 6.85 -10.63 17.05
CA LYS A 46 6.38 -9.76 18.15
C LYS A 46 5.12 -10.33 18.81
N GLN A 47 4.25 -11.00 18.05
CA GLN A 47 2.96 -11.47 18.52
C GLN A 47 3.02 -12.69 19.44
N GLU A 48 2.19 -12.65 20.48
CA GLU A 48 2.00 -13.75 21.42
C GLU A 48 1.35 -14.96 20.73
N GLY A 49 1.72 -16.17 21.15
CA GLY A 49 1.25 -17.41 20.51
C GLY A 49 1.72 -17.65 19.07
N ILE A 50 2.54 -16.77 18.48
CA ILE A 50 3.25 -17.01 17.21
C ILE A 50 4.69 -17.50 17.47
N ARG A 51 5.33 -17.01 18.54
CA ARG A 51 6.75 -17.29 18.86
C ARG A 51 7.09 -18.77 18.91
N ASP A 52 6.24 -19.60 19.49
CA ASP A 52 6.52 -21.03 19.70
C ASP A 52 6.31 -21.90 18.46
N LYS A 53 5.45 -21.46 17.54
CA LYS A 53 5.06 -22.17 16.32
C LYS A 53 6.23 -22.40 15.35
N LYS A 54 6.06 -23.36 14.44
CA LYS A 54 6.97 -23.63 13.32
C LYS A 54 6.64 -22.73 12.14
N ALA A 55 7.63 -22.37 11.32
CA ALA A 55 7.41 -21.49 10.17
C ALA A 55 6.34 -22.01 9.19
N ALA A 56 6.23 -23.34 9.02
CA ALA A 56 5.18 -23.95 8.21
C ALA A 56 3.76 -23.72 8.75
N GLU A 57 3.58 -23.78 10.08
CA GLU A 57 2.31 -23.51 10.76
C GLU A 57 1.95 -22.03 10.62
N VAL A 58 2.92 -21.14 10.81
CA VAL A 58 2.72 -19.68 10.65
C VAL A 58 2.41 -19.31 9.20
N LYS A 59 3.07 -19.93 8.21
CA LYS A 59 2.74 -19.76 6.79
C LYS A 59 1.32 -20.25 6.46
N SER A 60 0.92 -21.39 7.02
CA SER A 60 -0.45 -21.93 6.88
C SER A 60 -1.49 -20.98 7.50
N LEU A 61 -1.19 -20.44 8.69
CA LEU A 61 -1.98 -19.40 9.33
C LEU A 61 -2.13 -18.18 8.41
N MET A 62 -1.03 -17.63 7.88
CA MET A 62 -1.07 -16.47 6.97
C MET A 62 -1.95 -16.73 5.74
N ILE A 63 -1.84 -17.89 5.09
CA ILE A 63 -2.71 -18.26 3.95
C ILE A 63 -4.18 -18.28 4.37
N LYS A 64 -4.50 -18.89 5.53
CA LYS A 64 -5.88 -18.91 6.05
C LYS A 64 -6.40 -17.51 6.35
N LEU A 65 -5.57 -16.65 6.95
CA LEU A 65 -5.91 -15.27 7.30
C LEU A 65 -6.18 -14.42 6.04
N ILE A 66 -5.30 -14.51 5.02
CA ILE A 66 -5.47 -13.83 3.73
C ILE A 66 -6.77 -14.28 3.05
N ASN A 67 -7.06 -15.58 3.03
CA ASN A 67 -8.35 -16.07 2.54
C ASN A 67 -9.53 -15.51 3.35
N THR A 68 -9.49 -15.56 4.69
CA THR A 68 -10.57 -15.04 5.56
C THR A 68 -10.82 -13.54 5.35
N ILE A 69 -9.79 -12.76 5.03
CA ILE A 69 -9.91 -11.35 4.66
C ILE A 69 -10.59 -11.24 3.28
N ALA A 70 -10.19 -12.05 2.29
CA ALA A 70 -10.79 -12.07 0.96
C ALA A 70 -12.29 -12.44 1.00
N ASP A 71 -12.64 -13.50 1.73
CA ASP A 71 -14.02 -14.01 1.87
C ASP A 71 -14.93 -12.95 2.52
N LYS A 72 -14.39 -12.15 3.45
CA LYS A 72 -15.08 -11.03 4.12
C LYS A 72 -15.10 -9.74 3.30
N ARG A 73 -14.15 -9.56 2.39
CA ARG A 73 -14.01 -8.41 1.48
C ARG A 73 -14.30 -8.79 0.03
N ASN A 74 -15.30 -9.65 -0.14
CA ASN A 74 -15.91 -10.01 -1.42
C ASN A 74 -16.93 -8.95 -1.89
N ASP A 75 -16.90 -7.76 -1.29
CA ASP A 75 -17.54 -6.53 -1.74
C ASP A 75 -16.78 -5.86 -2.90
N TYR A 76 -15.49 -6.21 -3.11
CA TYR A 76 -14.66 -5.69 -4.21
C TYR A 76 -13.87 -6.78 -4.94
N ASP A 77 -14.22 -7.06 -6.19
CA ASP A 77 -13.52 -8.01 -7.08
C ASP A 77 -12.00 -7.77 -7.19
N SER A 78 -11.59 -6.50 -7.19
CA SER A 78 -10.18 -6.09 -7.26
C SER A 78 -9.40 -6.50 -6.01
N LEU A 79 -9.98 -6.36 -4.81
CA LEU A 79 -9.40 -6.81 -3.56
C LEU A 79 -9.40 -8.34 -3.45
N TYR A 80 -10.49 -9.01 -3.85
CA TYR A 80 -10.53 -10.47 -3.89
C TYR A 80 -9.46 -11.05 -4.84
N SER A 81 -9.27 -10.45 -6.02
CA SER A 81 -8.22 -10.81 -6.97
C SER A 81 -6.80 -10.61 -6.41
N CYS A 82 -6.57 -9.52 -5.66
CA CYS A 82 -5.35 -9.29 -4.89
C CYS A 82 -5.10 -10.42 -3.88
N TYR A 83 -6.02 -10.66 -2.95
CA TYR A 83 -5.84 -11.65 -1.89
C TYR A 83 -5.73 -13.08 -2.44
N SER A 84 -6.45 -13.41 -3.52
CA SER A 84 -6.29 -14.67 -4.27
C SER A 84 -4.87 -14.82 -4.83
N SER A 85 -4.30 -13.75 -5.38
CA SER A 85 -2.93 -13.70 -5.91
C SER A 85 -1.88 -13.79 -4.79
N LEU A 86 -2.10 -13.14 -3.65
CA LEU A 86 -1.24 -13.23 -2.47
C LEU A 86 -1.28 -14.64 -1.85
N SER A 87 -2.47 -15.23 -1.74
CA SER A 87 -2.68 -16.62 -1.30
C SER A 87 -1.96 -17.63 -2.21
N LYS A 88 -1.90 -17.38 -3.53
CA LYS A 88 -1.08 -18.15 -4.49
C LYS A 88 0.42 -17.92 -4.26
N PHE A 89 0.88 -16.69 -4.04
CA PHE A 89 2.28 -16.36 -3.77
C PHE A 89 2.83 -17.09 -2.53
N TYR A 90 2.09 -17.09 -1.43
CA TYR A 90 2.46 -17.80 -0.18
C TYR A 90 2.53 -19.33 -0.33
N LYS A 91 1.86 -19.90 -1.35
CA LYS A 91 1.93 -21.34 -1.68
C LYS A 91 3.17 -21.71 -2.51
N THR A 92 3.90 -20.74 -3.08
CA THR A 92 5.10 -21.02 -3.87
C THR A 92 6.24 -21.61 -3.03
N LYS A 93 7.01 -22.53 -3.62
CA LYS A 93 8.17 -23.16 -2.95
C LYS A 93 9.24 -22.13 -2.58
N ASN A 94 9.49 -21.15 -3.47
CA ASN A 94 10.54 -20.15 -3.29
C ASN A 94 10.26 -19.21 -2.10
N PHE A 95 9.02 -18.74 -1.95
CA PHE A 95 8.62 -17.97 -0.77
C PHE A 95 8.66 -18.85 0.49
N ALA A 96 8.16 -20.09 0.40
CA ALA A 96 8.11 -21.00 1.55
C ALA A 96 9.50 -21.32 2.15
N SER A 97 10.55 -21.46 1.32
CA SER A 97 11.93 -21.61 1.82
C SER A 97 12.39 -20.32 2.49
N ARG A 98 12.44 -19.19 1.75
CA ARG A 98 12.94 -17.90 2.26
C ARG A 98 12.26 -17.48 3.55
N PHE A 99 10.94 -17.65 3.63
CA PHE A 99 10.17 -17.38 4.84
C PHE A 99 10.57 -18.30 6.01
N ALA A 100 10.76 -19.60 5.78
CA ALA A 100 11.18 -20.55 6.82
C ALA A 100 12.61 -20.27 7.31
N ASP A 101 13.53 -19.97 6.39
CA ASP A 101 14.92 -19.63 6.67
C ASP A 101 15.00 -18.35 7.53
N THR A 102 14.34 -17.27 7.08
CA THR A 102 14.32 -15.98 7.79
C THR A 102 13.54 -16.04 9.11
N PHE A 103 12.38 -16.70 9.17
CA PHE A 103 11.64 -16.88 10.42
C PHE A 103 12.46 -17.66 11.46
N THR A 104 13.21 -18.68 11.03
CA THR A 104 14.11 -19.44 11.91
C THR A 104 15.29 -18.59 12.38
N LEU A 105 15.85 -17.74 11.51
CA LEU A 105 16.93 -16.81 11.85
C LEU A 105 16.48 -15.76 12.87
N GLU A 106 15.35 -15.09 12.64
CA GLU A 106 14.83 -14.08 13.57
C GLU A 106 14.38 -14.70 14.91
N LYS A 107 13.77 -15.90 14.90
CA LYS A 107 13.46 -16.65 16.12
C LYS A 107 14.72 -17.00 16.92
N LYS A 108 15.82 -17.36 16.24
CA LYS A 108 17.15 -17.57 16.87
C LYS A 108 17.76 -16.29 17.46
N LYS A 109 17.51 -15.10 16.88
CA LYS A 109 17.99 -13.82 17.41
C LYS A 109 17.26 -13.39 18.69
N LEU A 110 15.96 -13.65 18.79
CA LEU A 110 15.14 -13.26 19.95
C LEU A 110 15.31 -14.20 21.17
N TRP A 111 15.65 -15.46 20.94
CA TRP A 111 15.69 -16.50 21.98
C TRP A 111 16.72 -16.27 23.13
N PRO A 112 17.96 -15.79 22.88
CA PRO A 112 18.93 -15.52 23.95
C PRO A 112 18.42 -14.50 24.97
N CYS A 113 17.78 -13.43 24.50
CA CYS A 113 17.21 -12.38 25.36
C CYS A 113 16.09 -12.91 26.26
N MET A 114 15.28 -13.87 25.78
CA MET A 114 14.21 -14.46 26.60
C MET A 114 14.76 -15.38 27.69
N LYS A 115 15.74 -16.24 27.39
CA LYS A 115 16.32 -17.16 28.39
C LYS A 115 16.97 -16.43 29.57
N ALA A 116 17.56 -15.27 29.35
CA ALA A 116 18.19 -14.47 30.41
C ALA A 116 17.18 -13.94 31.46
N CYS A 117 15.93 -13.68 31.05
CA CYS A 117 14.89 -13.15 31.94
C CYS A 117 14.12 -14.22 32.73
N SER A 118 14.25 -15.50 32.40
CA SER A 118 13.46 -16.59 33.02
C SER A 118 14.09 -17.23 34.26
N THR A 119 15.36 -16.96 34.57
CA THR A 119 16.13 -17.71 35.57
C THR A 119 16.41 -16.96 36.89
N THR A 120 15.93 -15.72 37.04
CA THR A 120 16.21 -14.85 38.21
C THR A 120 15.04 -14.77 39.21
N SER A 121 14.39 -15.91 39.50
CA SER A 121 13.21 -15.99 40.37
C SER A 121 13.45 -16.67 41.74
N SER A 122 14.70 -16.74 42.21
CA SER A 122 15.08 -17.52 43.41
C SER A 122 16.05 -16.81 44.38
N SER A 123 15.98 -15.48 44.51
CA SER A 123 16.50 -14.76 45.69
C SER A 123 15.90 -13.34 45.79
N PRO A 124 15.35 -12.94 46.95
CA PRO A 124 14.83 -11.59 47.17
C PRO A 124 15.96 -10.61 47.54
N VAL A 125 16.89 -10.38 46.61
CA VAL A 125 17.92 -9.33 46.75
C VAL A 125 17.60 -8.22 45.76
N LEU A 126 17.34 -7.01 46.28
CA LEU A 126 17.07 -5.81 45.50
C LEU A 126 18.36 -5.28 44.83
N VAL A 127 18.85 -5.99 43.82
CA VAL A 127 19.83 -5.46 42.88
C VAL A 127 19.07 -4.63 41.83
N PRO A 128 19.25 -3.29 41.77
CA PRO A 128 18.58 -2.47 40.76
C PRO A 128 19.22 -2.72 39.39
N CYS A 129 18.67 -3.69 38.65
CA CYS A 129 18.96 -3.87 37.23
C CYS A 129 18.62 -2.58 36.48
N ASN A 130 19.64 -1.77 36.19
CA ASN A 130 19.51 -0.42 35.64
C ASN A 130 19.15 -0.46 34.14
N MET A 131 17.96 -0.98 33.84
CA MET A 131 17.32 -0.98 32.54
C MET A 131 17.16 0.48 32.09
N THR A 132 17.98 0.89 31.13
CA THR A 132 17.97 2.27 30.62
C THR A 132 16.57 2.60 30.07
N SER A 133 15.92 3.62 30.65
CA SER A 133 14.46 3.83 30.56
C SER A 133 13.92 4.13 29.15
N SER A 134 14.78 4.19 28.14
CA SER A 134 14.45 4.37 26.73
C SER A 134 13.48 3.29 26.19
N SER A 135 13.64 2.02 26.60
CA SER A 135 12.85 0.92 26.04
C SER A 135 11.37 0.94 26.46
N MET A 136 11.05 1.16 27.74
CA MET A 136 9.65 1.28 28.19
C MET A 136 8.98 2.57 27.69
N ARG A 137 9.75 3.65 27.47
CA ARG A 137 9.22 4.91 26.93
C ARG A 137 8.72 4.76 25.48
N GLN A 138 9.34 3.90 24.66
CA GLN A 138 8.89 3.65 23.28
C GLN A 138 7.43 3.20 23.20
N LEU A 139 7.01 2.26 24.06
CA LEU A 139 5.67 1.67 24.04
C LEU A 139 4.58 2.65 24.51
N SER A 140 4.86 3.53 25.47
CA SER A 140 3.91 4.54 25.97
C SER A 140 3.83 5.79 25.08
N ILE A 141 4.90 6.14 24.37
CA ILE A 141 4.88 7.20 23.36
C ILE A 141 4.02 6.80 22.15
N TRP A 142 4.00 5.52 21.78
CA TRP A 142 3.19 5.02 20.66
C TRP A 142 1.68 5.13 20.89
N SER A 143 1.17 4.71 22.06
CA SER A 143 -0.26 4.85 22.39
C SER A 143 -0.69 6.32 22.46
N THR A 144 0.15 7.17 23.04
CA THR A 144 -0.14 8.61 23.19
C THR A 144 -0.20 9.35 21.85
N ARG A 145 0.68 9.02 20.89
CA ARG A 145 0.69 9.66 19.57
C ARG A 145 -0.51 9.29 18.70
N LEU A 146 -1.06 8.08 18.85
CA LEU A 146 -2.22 7.63 18.09
C LEU A 146 -3.50 8.42 18.44
N ALA A 147 -3.61 8.89 19.69
CA ALA A 147 -4.76 9.68 20.16
C ALA A 147 -4.73 11.17 19.72
N ALA A 148 -3.57 11.70 19.32
CA ALA A 148 -3.41 13.11 18.95
C ALA A 148 -3.70 13.41 17.46
N ALA A 149 -3.82 12.37 16.63
CA ALA A 149 -3.97 12.49 15.17
C ALA A 149 -5.43 12.66 14.69
N THR A 150 -6.41 12.67 15.60
CA THR A 150 -7.85 12.61 15.28
C THR A 150 -8.63 13.90 15.57
N THR A 151 -7.95 15.00 15.92
CA THR A 151 -8.58 16.22 16.48
C THR A 151 -8.41 17.48 15.59
N LYS A 152 -7.99 17.31 14.34
CA LYS A 152 -8.04 18.29 13.24
C LYS A 152 -8.45 17.51 11.99
N GLU A 153 -9.22 18.05 11.04
CA GLU A 153 -9.30 19.45 10.59
C GLU A 153 -10.69 19.73 9.98
N ASN A 154 -11.27 20.94 10.15
CA ASN A 154 -12.60 21.25 9.61
C ASN A 154 -12.96 22.76 9.64
N ALA A 155 -12.84 23.50 8.53
CA ALA A 155 -13.48 24.82 8.31
C ALA A 155 -13.35 25.37 6.86
N LYS A 156 -14.50 25.59 6.21
CA LYS A 156 -14.94 26.72 5.33
C LYS A 156 -13.90 27.54 4.50
N GLU A 157 -14.03 27.72 3.18
CA GLU A 157 -15.15 28.24 2.31
C GLU A 157 -15.15 29.78 2.14
N ASN A 158 -15.00 30.27 0.90
CA ASN A 158 -15.71 31.41 0.26
C ASN A 158 -15.22 31.66 -1.20
N ASP A 159 -16.06 32.31 -2.01
CA ASP A 159 -16.00 32.54 -3.48
C ASP A 159 -16.61 33.94 -3.81
N PRO A 160 -16.74 34.45 -5.07
CA PRO A 160 -16.08 34.13 -6.36
C PRO A 160 -15.31 35.42 -6.86
N PRO A 161 -15.60 36.22 -7.94
CA PRO A 161 -16.21 36.04 -9.28
C PRO A 161 -15.53 36.79 -10.48
N CYS A 162 -16.19 36.76 -11.66
CA CYS A 162 -16.17 37.71 -12.81
C CYS A 162 -14.99 37.70 -13.83
N VAL A 163 -15.22 37.26 -15.10
CA VAL A 163 -15.56 38.05 -16.34
C VAL A 163 -14.28 38.37 -17.16
N ASP A 164 -14.18 38.21 -18.50
CA ASP A 164 -15.09 38.61 -19.60
C ASP A 164 -15.03 37.70 -20.87
N GLN A 165 -15.76 38.06 -21.95
CA GLN A 165 -15.90 37.32 -23.23
C GLN A 165 -14.86 37.66 -24.32
N GLN A 166 -14.54 36.70 -25.22
CA GLN A 166 -14.22 37.03 -26.63
C GLN A 166 -14.39 35.83 -27.61
N ASP A 167 -14.89 36.11 -28.82
CA ASP A 167 -14.96 35.18 -29.96
C ASP A 167 -13.68 35.20 -30.82
N ASP A 168 -13.29 34.06 -31.42
CA ASP A 168 -12.56 34.04 -32.70
C ASP A 168 -12.74 32.71 -33.47
N ASN A 169 -12.55 32.76 -34.79
CA ASN A 169 -12.76 31.65 -35.73
C ASN A 169 -11.43 30.95 -36.08
N THR A 170 -11.14 29.81 -35.44
CA THR A 170 -10.00 28.94 -35.78
C THR A 170 -10.47 27.53 -36.21
N PRO A 171 -9.71 26.80 -37.06
CA PRO A 171 -10.10 25.46 -37.50
C PRO A 171 -10.27 24.49 -36.33
N LYS A 172 -11.27 23.60 -36.41
CA LYS A 172 -11.61 22.65 -35.32
C LYS A 172 -10.51 21.63 -35.06
N GLN A 173 -9.56 22.00 -34.21
CA GLN A 173 -8.67 21.09 -33.50
C GLN A 173 -9.52 20.04 -32.75
N PRO A 174 -9.13 18.75 -32.71
CA PRO A 174 -9.94 17.72 -32.07
C PRO A 174 -10.15 18.04 -30.59
N SER A 175 -11.42 18.06 -30.15
CA SER A 175 -11.87 18.49 -28.82
C SER A 175 -11.53 17.52 -27.68
N ASN A 176 -10.49 16.71 -27.85
CA ASN A 176 -10.05 15.70 -26.90
C ASN A 176 -8.51 15.58 -26.99
N PRO A 177 -7.76 15.88 -25.91
CA PRO A 177 -6.30 15.80 -25.93
C PRO A 177 -5.78 14.37 -26.17
N ILE A 178 -6.58 13.34 -25.88
CA ILE A 178 -6.25 11.94 -26.22
C ILE A 178 -6.06 11.78 -27.74
N THR A 179 -6.87 12.46 -28.55
CA THR A 179 -6.78 12.41 -30.02
C THR A 179 -5.51 13.10 -30.53
N PHE A 180 -5.05 14.17 -29.88
CA PHE A 180 -3.76 14.81 -30.18
C PHE A 180 -2.59 13.89 -29.88
N TYR A 181 -2.55 13.26 -28.70
CA TYR A 181 -1.52 12.26 -28.36
C TYR A 181 -1.59 11.00 -29.22
N MET A 182 -2.71 10.71 -29.89
CA MET A 182 -2.82 9.64 -30.89
C MET A 182 -2.28 10.00 -32.28
N ALA A 183 -1.99 11.28 -32.56
CA ALA A 183 -1.45 11.71 -33.86
C ALA A 183 0.09 11.74 -33.92
N LEU A 184 0.78 11.74 -32.77
CA LEU A 184 2.24 11.80 -32.68
C LEU A 184 2.91 10.50 -33.16
N LYS A 185 3.36 10.49 -34.42
CA LYS A 185 3.95 9.30 -35.08
C LYS A 185 5.39 8.98 -34.67
N GLU A 186 6.18 9.96 -34.25
CA GLU A 186 7.65 9.93 -34.29
C GLU A 186 8.34 8.90 -33.37
N ALA A 187 7.62 8.30 -32.43
CA ALA A 187 8.16 7.26 -31.54
C ALA A 187 8.06 5.83 -32.12
N ASN A 188 7.47 5.64 -33.30
CA ASN A 188 6.96 4.33 -33.71
C ASN A 188 7.91 3.42 -34.50
N ASP A 189 9.14 3.82 -34.82
CA ASP A 189 9.93 3.06 -35.81
C ASP A 189 10.74 1.88 -35.24
N ILE A 190 10.82 1.73 -33.92
CA ILE A 190 11.51 0.59 -33.28
C ILE A 190 10.54 -0.60 -33.17
N ALA A 191 10.67 -1.59 -34.04
CA ALA A 191 9.89 -2.84 -33.96
C ALA A 191 10.33 -3.72 -32.77
N PHE A 192 9.36 -4.23 -31.99
CA PHE A 192 9.60 -5.09 -30.83
C PHE A 192 8.40 -6.02 -30.58
N GLN A 193 8.54 -7.32 -30.92
CA GLN A 193 7.51 -8.37 -30.73
C GLN A 193 6.14 -7.96 -31.33
N ASP A 194 6.01 -8.01 -32.65
CA ASP A 194 4.75 -7.87 -33.41
C ASP A 194 4.01 -6.53 -33.24
N SER A 195 4.71 -5.52 -32.69
CA SER A 195 4.26 -4.15 -32.51
C SER A 195 5.49 -3.26 -32.35
N THR A 196 5.31 -1.95 -32.22
CA THR A 196 6.44 -1.01 -32.08
C THR A 196 6.62 -0.56 -30.63
N LEU A 197 7.84 -0.20 -30.26
CA LEU A 197 8.18 0.26 -28.91
C LEU A 197 7.44 1.56 -28.57
N GLY A 198 7.27 2.45 -29.56
CA GLY A 198 6.36 3.60 -29.49
C GLY A 198 4.93 3.16 -29.18
N THR A 199 4.34 2.30 -30.02
CA THR A 199 2.97 1.79 -29.84
C THR A 199 2.75 1.17 -28.45
N LYS A 200 3.70 0.35 -27.96
CA LYS A 200 3.64 -0.29 -26.64
C LYS A 200 3.79 0.70 -25.48
N THR A 201 4.70 1.67 -25.61
CA THR A 201 4.90 2.72 -24.59
C THR A 201 3.69 3.66 -24.53
N MET A 202 3.17 4.06 -25.69
CA MET A 202 1.96 4.85 -25.88
C MET A 202 0.73 4.16 -25.27
N HIS A 203 0.49 2.87 -25.55
CA HIS A 203 -0.59 2.11 -24.91
C HIS A 203 -0.44 2.04 -23.39
N LYS A 204 0.79 1.88 -22.88
CA LYS A 204 1.04 1.87 -21.43
C LYS A 204 0.75 3.24 -20.80
N ALA A 205 1.18 4.33 -21.44
CA ALA A 205 0.88 5.70 -21.01
C ALA A 205 -0.63 5.99 -21.05
N LEU A 206 -1.33 5.64 -22.14
CA LEU A 206 -2.78 5.80 -22.27
C LEU A 206 -3.56 5.04 -21.19
N ASN A 207 -3.11 3.84 -20.79
CA ASN A 207 -3.74 3.09 -19.70
C ASN A 207 -3.48 3.73 -18.32
N ILE A 208 -2.32 4.36 -18.11
CA ILE A 208 -2.04 5.15 -16.90
C ILE A 208 -2.94 6.39 -16.87
N PHE A 209 -3.00 7.17 -17.96
CA PHE A 209 -3.87 8.35 -18.07
C PHE A 209 -5.35 8.00 -17.90
N LYS A 210 -5.84 6.89 -18.46
CA LYS A 210 -7.21 6.40 -18.22
C LYS A 210 -7.46 6.06 -16.74
N SER A 211 -6.49 5.46 -16.06
CA SER A 211 -6.61 5.15 -14.64
C SER A 211 -6.64 6.41 -13.77
N TRP A 212 -5.86 7.45 -14.14
CA TRP A 212 -5.88 8.75 -13.48
C TRP A 212 -7.19 9.50 -13.73
N LEU A 213 -7.65 9.61 -14.99
CA LEU A 213 -8.94 10.21 -15.35
C LEU A 213 -10.11 9.55 -14.62
N TRP A 214 -10.12 8.21 -14.51
CA TRP A 214 -11.15 7.50 -13.77
C TRP A 214 -11.15 7.82 -12.27
N ARG A 215 -9.97 7.92 -11.64
CA ARG A 215 -9.87 8.36 -10.23
C ARG A 215 -10.33 9.81 -10.05
N LEU A 216 -9.88 10.73 -10.91
CA LEU A 216 -10.29 12.14 -10.86
C LEU A 216 -11.82 12.29 -11.00
N TYR A 217 -12.45 11.52 -11.89
CA TYR A 217 -13.90 11.57 -12.10
C TYR A 217 -14.74 11.01 -10.94
N HIS A 218 -14.20 10.06 -10.15
CA HIS A 218 -14.96 9.35 -9.11
C HIS A 218 -14.53 9.64 -7.67
N GLU A 219 -13.25 9.98 -7.43
CA GLU A 219 -12.70 10.24 -6.09
C GLU A 219 -12.61 11.75 -5.80
N GLU A 220 -12.24 12.58 -6.79
CA GLU A 220 -11.95 14.01 -6.61
C GLU A 220 -12.46 14.91 -7.77
N PRO A 221 -13.79 14.97 -8.04
CA PRO A 221 -14.32 15.64 -9.22
C PRO A 221 -13.99 17.14 -9.30
N LYS A 222 -13.83 17.83 -8.16
CA LYS A 222 -13.38 19.24 -8.15
C LYS A 222 -11.97 19.43 -8.73
N LEU A 223 -11.07 18.47 -8.47
CA LEU A 223 -9.71 18.52 -9.01
C LEU A 223 -9.72 18.33 -10.54
N LEU A 224 -10.70 17.60 -11.08
CA LEU A 224 -10.87 17.45 -12.52
C LEU A 224 -11.30 18.77 -13.18
N ASP A 225 -12.16 19.55 -12.54
CA ASP A 225 -12.58 20.88 -13.01
C ASP A 225 -11.43 21.90 -12.92
N GLU A 226 -10.68 21.90 -11.81
CA GLU A 226 -9.46 22.71 -11.65
C GLU A 226 -8.39 22.35 -12.70
N MET A 227 -8.12 21.06 -12.92
CA MET A 227 -7.17 20.61 -13.95
C MET A 227 -7.62 20.96 -15.36
N GLN A 228 -8.93 20.89 -15.67
CA GLN A 228 -9.45 21.39 -16.95
C GLN A 228 -9.24 22.90 -17.09
N SER A 229 -9.52 23.68 -16.04
CA SER A 229 -9.28 25.13 -16.05
C SER A 229 -7.81 25.48 -16.27
N VAL A 230 -6.88 24.79 -15.60
CA VAL A 230 -5.42 25.00 -15.75
C VAL A 230 -4.94 24.60 -17.15
N VAL A 231 -5.43 23.50 -17.73
CA VAL A 231 -5.08 23.08 -19.09
C VAL A 231 -5.63 24.05 -20.15
N LEU A 232 -6.81 24.64 -19.91
CA LEU A 232 -7.39 25.67 -20.77
C LEU A 232 -6.70 27.02 -20.62
N SER A 233 -6.10 27.32 -19.46
CA SER A 233 -5.39 28.58 -19.18
C SER A 233 -3.89 28.58 -19.56
N TRP A 234 -3.36 27.48 -20.10
CA TRP A 234 -1.98 27.46 -20.58
C TRP A 234 -1.83 28.34 -21.85
N PRO A 235 -0.80 29.20 -21.93
CA PRO A 235 -0.58 30.05 -23.09
C PRO A 235 -0.30 29.17 -24.32
N ARG A 236 -1.22 29.23 -25.30
CA ARG A 236 -1.10 28.44 -26.53
C ARG A 236 0.11 28.93 -27.31
N VAL A 237 1.11 28.06 -27.49
CA VAL A 237 2.23 28.33 -28.39
C VAL A 237 1.69 28.34 -29.82
N VAL A 238 1.54 29.53 -30.39
CA VAL A 238 1.14 29.71 -31.79
C VAL A 238 2.35 29.39 -32.67
N SER A 239 2.22 28.37 -33.52
CA SER A 239 3.23 27.88 -34.46
C SER A 239 2.78 28.09 -35.90
#